data_AF-A0A9Q0UIL8-F1
#
_entry.id   AF-A0A9Q0UIL8-F1
#
_cell.length_a   1.000
_cell.length_b   1.000
_cell.length_c   1.000
_cell.angle_alpha   90.00
_cell.angle_beta   90.00
_cell.angle_gamma   90.00
#
_symmetry.space_group_name_H-M   'P 1'
#
loop_
_entity.id
_entity.type
_entity.pdbx_description
1 polymer ?
#
loop_
_entity_poly.entity_id
_entity_poly.type
_entity_poly.pdbx_seq_one_letter_code
_entity_poly.pdbx_strand_id
1 'polypeptide(L)'
;MSIAKPLKKLVSAVILDLDGTLLHTDGIVSDVLKAFVVKYGKQWDGRETQKILGRTPLEAAAAVVEDYELPCSTDDFLTQFTPLLYDQWCKIKVLPGANRLIKHLSGHNVPMALASNSPRENIESKISYQQGWMGSFSVIIGGDEVRTGKPSPEIFLEAAKRLNVKPSSCLVIEDSLPGVTAGKAAGMEVVAVPSIPKSHLYTEADEVINSLLDLQPELWGLPPFEDWMEGALPIEPWHIGGPVVKGFGRGSKVLGIPTANLSTKGYSALLSEHPSGVYFGWAGLSSQGLYKMVMSIGWNPYFNNTEKTIVSLTLAQVMTNACLNLFP
;
A
#
# COMPACT_ATOMS: atom_id res chain seq x y z
N MET A 1 -9.20 1.34 29.90
CA MET A 1 -8.35 0.14 29.93
C MET A 1 -8.48 -0.54 28.57
N SER A 2 -7.42 -0.52 27.76
CA SER A 2 -7.39 -1.24 26.49
C SER A 2 -7.43 -2.74 26.81
N ILE A 3 -8.42 -3.46 26.28
CA ILE A 3 -8.40 -4.92 26.32
C ILE A 3 -7.22 -5.32 25.45
N ALA A 4 -6.15 -5.83 26.06
CA ALA A 4 -4.99 -6.32 25.33
C ALA A 4 -5.47 -7.35 24.31
N LYS A 5 -5.29 -7.07 23.02
CA LYS A 5 -5.61 -8.03 21.96
C LYS A 5 -4.76 -9.28 22.20
N PRO A 6 -5.33 -10.49 22.07
CA PRO A 6 -4.57 -11.71 22.26
C PRO A 6 -3.45 -11.81 21.22
N LEU A 7 -2.28 -12.28 21.65
CA LEU A 7 -1.16 -12.64 20.79
C LEU A 7 -1.62 -13.65 19.74
N LYS A 8 -1.37 -13.37 18.45
CA LYS A 8 -1.69 -14.28 17.34
C LYS A 8 -0.66 -15.41 17.25
N LYS A 9 0.63 -15.06 17.17
CA LYS A 9 1.75 -16.01 17.09
C LYS A 9 3.06 -15.36 17.53
N LEU A 10 4.09 -16.16 17.77
CA LEU A 10 5.46 -15.70 17.98
C LEU A 10 6.28 -15.94 16.69
N VAL A 11 6.70 -14.84 16.06
CA VAL A 11 7.63 -14.85 14.92
C VAL A 11 8.96 -14.22 15.32
N SER A 12 10.04 -14.56 14.61
CA SER A 12 11.40 -14.07 14.88
C SER A 12 12.04 -13.37 13.69
N ALA A 13 11.38 -13.34 12.53
CA ALA A 13 11.86 -12.67 11.33
C ALA A 13 10.68 -12.18 10.48
N VAL A 14 10.93 -11.13 9.69
CA VAL A 14 9.94 -10.57 8.77
C VAL A 14 10.46 -10.66 7.33
N ILE A 15 9.63 -11.14 6.41
CA ILE A 15 9.92 -11.18 4.98
C ILE A 15 8.94 -10.24 4.28
N LEU A 16 9.47 -9.18 3.68
CA LEU A 16 8.70 -8.12 3.05
C LEU A 16 8.68 -8.32 1.54
N ASP A 17 7.50 -8.32 0.93
CA ASP A 17 7.39 -8.03 -0.49
C ASP A 17 7.75 -6.56 -0.79
N LEU A 18 7.99 -6.22 -2.05
CA LEU A 18 8.40 -4.89 -2.49
C LEU A 18 7.30 -4.14 -3.26
N ASP A 19 6.85 -4.71 -4.37
CA ASP A 19 6.08 -4.06 -5.42
C ASP A 19 4.60 -4.05 -5.02
N GLY A 20 4.05 -2.90 -4.62
CA GLY A 20 2.69 -2.80 -4.09
C GLY A 20 2.59 -2.97 -2.57
N THR A 21 3.66 -3.48 -1.93
CA THR A 21 3.76 -3.62 -0.46
C THR A 21 4.56 -2.49 0.19
N LEU A 22 5.82 -2.28 -0.23
CA LEU A 22 6.70 -1.22 0.30
C LEU A 22 6.78 0.00 -0.61
N LEU A 23 6.67 -0.21 -1.92
CA LEU A 23 6.75 0.84 -2.94
C LEU A 23 5.50 0.87 -3.81
N HIS A 24 5.05 2.07 -4.17
CA HIS A 24 3.91 2.26 -5.07
C HIS A 24 4.36 2.17 -6.53
N THR A 25 4.61 0.95 -6.99
CA THR A 25 5.18 0.63 -8.32
C THR A 25 4.16 0.72 -9.43
N ASP A 26 2.90 0.37 -9.15
CA ASP A 26 1.81 0.33 -10.11
C ASP A 26 1.59 1.67 -10.82
N GLY A 27 1.74 2.79 -10.11
CA GLY A 27 1.61 4.13 -10.69
C GLY A 27 2.63 4.37 -11.82
N ILE A 28 3.90 4.07 -11.57
CA ILE A 28 4.96 4.23 -12.58
C ILE A 28 4.75 3.27 -13.74
N VAL A 29 4.47 1.99 -13.44
CA VAL A 29 4.25 0.98 -14.48
C VAL A 29 3.08 1.39 -15.38
N SER A 30 1.97 1.83 -14.79
CA SER A 30 0.80 2.32 -15.53
C SER A 30 1.12 3.53 -16.41
N ASP A 31 1.88 4.50 -15.90
CA ASP A 31 2.22 5.72 -16.67
C ASP A 31 3.13 5.41 -17.86
N VAL A 32 4.16 4.59 -17.65
CA VAL A 32 5.09 4.17 -18.71
C VAL A 32 4.36 3.29 -19.73
N LEU A 33 3.53 2.36 -19.26
CA LEU A 33 2.78 1.46 -20.14
C LEU A 33 1.76 2.20 -20.99
N LYS A 34 1.02 3.14 -20.41
CA LYS A 34 0.13 4.03 -21.14
C LYS A 34 0.85 4.75 -22.28
N ALA A 35 2.02 5.34 -22.00
CA ALA A 35 2.81 6.01 -23.03
C ALA A 35 3.29 5.03 -24.11
N PHE A 36 3.69 3.82 -23.70
CA PHE A 36 4.16 2.76 -24.60
C PHE A 36 3.06 2.29 -25.55
N VAL A 37 1.89 1.89 -25.06
CA VAL A 37 0.82 1.35 -25.91
C VAL A 37 0.23 2.41 -26.86
N VAL A 38 0.18 3.68 -26.42
CA VAL A 38 -0.23 4.80 -27.27
C VAL A 38 0.73 5.01 -28.45
N LYS A 39 2.04 4.78 -28.26
CA LYS A 39 3.03 4.81 -29.35
C LYS A 39 2.75 3.75 -30.43
N TYR A 40 2.14 2.63 -30.06
CA TYR A 40 1.69 1.57 -30.97
C TYR A 40 0.28 1.80 -31.54
N GLY A 41 -0.32 2.98 -31.30
CA GLY A 41 -1.66 3.32 -31.79
C GLY A 41 -2.79 2.61 -31.04
N LYS A 42 -2.50 1.97 -29.90
CA LYS A 42 -3.50 1.30 -29.06
C LYS A 42 -4.11 2.27 -28.06
N GLN A 43 -5.37 2.03 -27.69
CA GLN A 43 -6.06 2.83 -26.68
C GLN A 43 -5.79 2.25 -25.29
N TRP A 44 -5.24 3.07 -24.39
CA TRP A 44 -5.14 2.74 -22.98
C TRP A 44 -6.52 2.73 -22.32
N ASP A 45 -6.89 1.63 -21.69
CA ASP A 45 -8.21 1.40 -21.07
C ASP A 45 -8.15 1.22 -19.54
N GLY A 46 -6.95 1.24 -18.95
CA GLY A 46 -6.74 1.15 -17.50
C GLY A 46 -7.13 -0.20 -16.88
N ARG A 47 -7.41 -1.24 -17.67
CA ARG A 47 -7.91 -2.54 -17.17
C ARG A 47 -6.81 -3.47 -16.64
N GLU A 48 -5.54 -3.12 -16.79
CA GLU A 48 -4.43 -4.04 -16.58
C GLU A 48 -3.81 -4.08 -15.18
N THR A 49 -3.98 -3.03 -14.35
CA THR A 49 -3.28 -2.95 -13.04
C THR A 49 -3.56 -4.17 -12.15
N GLN A 50 -4.75 -4.79 -12.25
CA GLN A 50 -5.06 -6.01 -11.50
C GLN A 50 -4.51 -7.30 -12.11
N LYS A 51 -4.26 -7.34 -13.42
CA LYS A 51 -3.72 -8.54 -14.09
C LYS A 51 -2.19 -8.60 -13.98
N ILE A 52 -1.51 -7.48 -13.79
CA ILE A 52 -0.05 -7.42 -13.67
C ILE A 52 0.41 -7.70 -12.22
N LEU A 53 -0.44 -7.39 -11.23
CA LEU A 53 -0.09 -7.45 -9.82
C LEU A 53 0.43 -8.83 -9.36
N GLY A 54 1.59 -8.84 -8.72
CA GLY A 54 2.22 -10.05 -8.15
C GLY A 54 2.80 -11.04 -9.16
N ARG A 55 2.77 -10.75 -10.47
CA ARG A 55 3.34 -11.63 -11.52
C ARG A 55 4.83 -11.43 -11.72
N THR A 56 5.47 -12.39 -12.38
CA THR A 56 6.82 -12.18 -12.91
C THR A 56 6.80 -11.17 -14.07
N PRO A 57 7.91 -10.47 -14.35
CA PRO A 57 7.96 -9.54 -15.49
C PRO A 57 7.62 -10.20 -16.83
N LEU A 58 8.02 -11.46 -17.03
CA LEU A 58 7.74 -12.20 -18.26
C LEU A 58 6.24 -12.47 -18.43
N GLU A 59 5.56 -12.94 -17.39
CA GLU A 59 4.12 -13.18 -17.41
C GLU A 59 3.33 -11.88 -17.58
N ALA A 60 3.78 -10.79 -16.95
CA ALA A 60 3.18 -9.48 -17.12
C ALA A 60 3.34 -8.96 -18.56
N ALA A 61 4.54 -9.05 -19.13
CA ALA A 61 4.80 -8.65 -20.52
C ALA A 61 4.01 -9.48 -21.53
N ALA A 62 3.89 -10.79 -21.32
CA ALA A 62 3.10 -11.66 -22.19
C ALA A 62 1.61 -11.24 -22.19
N ALA A 63 1.06 -10.97 -21.00
CA ALA A 63 -0.31 -10.51 -20.87
C ALA A 63 -0.56 -9.16 -21.56
N VAL A 64 0.38 -8.21 -21.44
CA VAL A 64 0.27 -6.88 -22.09
C VAL A 64 0.35 -6.98 -23.61
N VAL A 65 1.28 -7.78 -24.14
CA VAL A 65 1.42 -8.00 -25.59
C VAL A 65 0.17 -8.62 -26.19
N GLU A 66 -0.43 -9.59 -25.48
CA GLU A 66 -1.68 -10.23 -25.86
C GLU A 66 -2.87 -9.27 -25.77
N ASP A 67 -3.10 -8.65 -24.60
CA ASP A 67 -4.29 -7.82 -24.32
C ASP A 67 -4.39 -6.59 -25.26
N TYR A 68 -3.25 -5.99 -25.61
CA TYR A 68 -3.21 -4.86 -26.55
C TYR A 68 -2.91 -5.27 -28.00
N GLU A 69 -2.75 -6.56 -28.29
CA GLU A 69 -2.36 -7.09 -29.61
C GLU A 69 -1.17 -6.31 -30.19
N LEU A 70 -0.10 -6.18 -29.40
CA LEU A 70 1.08 -5.41 -29.80
C LEU A 70 1.84 -6.14 -30.92
N PRO A 71 2.33 -5.42 -31.94
CA PRO A 71 3.05 -6.03 -33.07
C PRO A 71 4.53 -6.28 -32.71
N CYS A 72 4.79 -6.93 -31.57
CA CYS A 72 6.13 -7.33 -31.13
C CYS A 72 6.08 -8.63 -30.31
N SER A 73 7.22 -9.29 -30.15
CA SER A 73 7.33 -10.43 -29.24
C SER A 73 7.36 -9.97 -27.77
N THR A 74 7.11 -10.88 -26.83
CA THR A 74 7.25 -10.62 -25.38
C THR A 74 8.67 -10.18 -25.01
N ASP A 75 9.69 -10.79 -25.62
CA ASP A 75 11.09 -10.44 -25.38
C ASP A 75 11.44 -9.05 -25.94
N ASP A 76 10.95 -8.72 -27.13
CA ASP A 76 11.12 -7.39 -27.73
C ASP A 76 10.40 -6.32 -26.90
N PHE A 77 9.23 -6.64 -26.35
CA PHE A 77 8.50 -5.77 -25.44
C PHE A 77 9.34 -5.51 -24.19
N LEU A 78 9.81 -6.57 -23.50
CA LEU A 78 10.63 -6.43 -22.29
C LEU A 78 11.90 -5.62 -22.53
N THR A 79 12.57 -5.86 -23.66
CA THR A 79 13.80 -5.15 -24.05
C THR A 79 13.58 -3.65 -24.22
N GLN A 80 12.43 -3.25 -24.77
CA GLN A 80 12.08 -1.83 -24.96
C GLN A 80 11.46 -1.20 -23.73
N PHE A 81 10.69 -1.96 -22.96
CA PHE A 81 9.89 -1.47 -21.84
C PHE A 81 10.70 -1.32 -20.56
N THR A 82 11.60 -2.26 -20.29
CA THR A 82 12.40 -2.28 -19.05
C THR A 82 13.22 -1.00 -18.84
N PRO A 83 13.98 -0.48 -19.84
CA PRO A 83 14.74 0.75 -19.65
C PRO A 83 13.86 1.97 -19.31
N LEU A 84 12.66 2.04 -19.90
CA LEU A 84 11.72 3.13 -19.63
C LEU A 84 11.23 3.12 -18.18
N LEU A 85 11.13 1.95 -17.57
CA LEU A 85 10.82 1.82 -16.15
C LEU A 85 11.99 2.26 -15.26
N TYR A 86 13.22 1.81 -15.57
CA TYR A 86 14.43 2.18 -14.83
C TYR A 86 14.60 3.70 -14.74
N ASP A 87 14.32 4.42 -15.83
CA ASP A 87 14.37 5.89 -15.87
C ASP A 87 13.38 6.59 -14.93
N GLN A 88 12.36 5.88 -14.46
CA GLN A 88 11.31 6.42 -13.58
C GLN A 88 11.45 5.99 -12.11
N TRP A 89 12.30 5.01 -11.77
CA TRP A 89 12.44 4.51 -10.39
C TRP A 89 12.83 5.57 -9.37
N CYS A 90 13.55 6.62 -9.78
CA CYS A 90 13.86 7.75 -8.91
C CYS A 90 12.63 8.54 -8.43
N LYS A 91 11.46 8.38 -9.07
CA LYS A 91 10.19 9.03 -8.73
C LYS A 91 9.27 8.14 -7.89
N ILE A 92 9.71 6.92 -7.57
CA ILE A 92 8.88 5.95 -6.88
C ILE A 92 8.51 6.43 -5.48
N LYS A 93 7.23 6.34 -5.14
CA LYS A 93 6.73 6.71 -3.82
C LYS A 93 6.80 5.51 -2.90
N VAL A 94 7.28 5.75 -1.68
CA VAL A 94 7.22 4.77 -0.59
C VAL A 94 5.78 4.68 -0.10
N LEU A 95 5.31 3.45 0.15
CA LEU A 95 3.97 3.25 0.68
C LEU A 95 3.88 3.66 2.16
N PRO A 96 2.72 4.20 2.60
CA PRO A 96 2.56 4.69 3.96
C PRO A 96 2.86 3.62 5.00
N GLY A 97 3.80 3.91 5.91
CA GLY A 97 4.25 3.01 6.97
C GLY A 97 5.49 2.17 6.65
N ALA A 98 5.92 2.06 5.39
CA ALA A 98 7.07 1.23 5.02
C ALA A 98 8.39 1.70 5.67
N ASN A 99 8.73 2.99 5.55
CA ASN A 99 9.92 3.55 6.21
C ASN A 99 9.88 3.39 7.74
N ARG A 100 8.70 3.59 8.34
CA ARG A 100 8.48 3.42 9.78
C ARG A 100 8.73 1.99 10.20
N LEU A 101 8.17 1.02 9.47
CA LEU A 101 8.33 -0.40 9.71
C LEU A 101 9.80 -0.84 9.60
N ILE A 102 10.46 -0.52 8.49
CA ILE A 102 11.85 -0.93 8.25
C ILE A 102 12.78 -0.34 9.31
N LYS A 103 12.64 0.96 9.62
CA LYS A 103 13.43 1.62 10.67
C LYS A 103 13.19 0.99 12.04
N HIS A 104 11.94 0.69 12.37
CA HIS A 104 11.56 0.08 13.65
C HIS A 104 12.15 -1.32 13.83
N LEU A 105 11.97 -2.19 12.84
CA LEU A 105 12.49 -3.56 12.88
C LEU A 105 14.02 -3.59 12.89
N SER A 106 14.66 -2.75 12.06
CA SER A 106 16.12 -2.59 12.04
C SER A 106 16.66 -2.10 13.38
N GLY A 107 16.04 -1.07 13.98
CA GLY A 107 16.44 -0.53 15.30
C GLY A 107 16.31 -1.54 16.44
N HIS A 108 15.45 -2.55 16.31
CA HIS A 108 15.28 -3.64 17.26
C HIS A 108 16.06 -4.92 16.90
N ASN A 109 16.89 -4.88 15.86
CA ASN A 109 17.64 -6.04 15.36
C ASN A 109 16.73 -7.23 14.98
N VAL A 110 15.51 -6.96 14.50
CA VAL A 110 14.64 -8.01 13.94
C VAL A 110 15.17 -8.36 12.54
N PRO A 111 15.54 -9.62 12.26
CA PRO A 111 15.99 -10.04 10.94
C PRO A 111 14.92 -9.79 9.87
N MET A 112 15.32 -9.14 8.79
CA MET A 112 14.45 -8.81 7.66
C MET A 112 15.00 -9.37 6.35
N ALA A 113 14.09 -9.91 5.53
CA ALA A 113 14.36 -10.18 4.12
C ALA A 113 13.42 -9.39 3.22
N LEU A 114 13.86 -9.08 2.00
CA LEU A 114 13.04 -8.58 0.90
C LEU A 114 12.92 -9.68 -0.16
N ALA A 115 11.71 -10.04 -0.55
CA ALA A 115 11.43 -11.09 -1.53
C ALA A 115 10.39 -10.64 -2.58
N SER A 116 10.80 -10.48 -3.84
CA SER A 116 9.93 -10.04 -4.95
C SER A 116 10.10 -10.93 -6.18
N ASN A 117 9.03 -11.06 -6.99
CA ASN A 117 9.08 -11.71 -8.31
C ASN A 117 9.90 -10.92 -9.35
N SER A 118 10.28 -9.68 -9.04
CA SER A 118 11.23 -8.88 -9.83
C SER A 118 12.64 -9.50 -9.78
N PRO A 119 13.46 -9.33 -10.84
CA PRO A 119 14.87 -9.68 -10.80
C PRO A 119 15.62 -8.89 -9.73
N ARG A 120 16.68 -9.48 -9.16
CA ARG A 120 17.48 -8.88 -8.08
C ARG A 120 17.98 -7.48 -8.43
N GLU A 121 18.53 -7.29 -9.62
CA GLU A 121 19.03 -5.99 -10.08
C GLU A 121 17.93 -4.91 -10.08
N ASN A 122 16.72 -5.29 -10.48
CA ASN A 122 15.57 -4.38 -10.49
C ASN A 122 15.12 -4.02 -9.07
N ILE A 123 15.15 -4.99 -8.15
CA ILE A 123 14.89 -4.75 -6.73
C ILE A 123 15.89 -3.74 -6.17
N GLU A 124 17.19 -3.99 -6.35
CA GLU A 124 18.26 -3.14 -5.84
C GLU A 124 18.17 -1.72 -6.43
N SER A 125 17.87 -1.61 -7.72
CA SER A 125 17.62 -0.32 -8.39
C SER A 125 16.48 0.46 -7.74
N LYS A 126 15.31 -0.18 -7.52
CA LYS A 126 14.14 0.46 -6.88
C LYS A 126 14.43 0.96 -5.47
N ILE A 127 15.14 0.17 -4.66
CA ILE A 127 15.40 0.53 -3.25
C ILE A 127 16.64 1.40 -3.06
N SER A 128 17.49 1.56 -4.09
CA SER A 128 18.69 2.40 -4.04
C SER A 128 18.40 3.88 -3.72
N TYR A 129 17.22 4.35 -4.11
CA TYR A 129 16.76 5.72 -3.84
C TYR A 129 16.26 5.91 -2.40
N GLN A 130 16.13 4.82 -1.63
CA GLN A 130 15.59 4.86 -0.27
C GLN A 130 16.73 4.78 0.75
N GLN A 131 16.91 5.86 1.51
CA GLN A 131 18.00 5.99 2.45
C GLN A 131 17.94 4.87 3.51
N GLY A 132 19.02 4.08 3.61
CA GLY A 132 19.18 3.05 4.62
C GLY A 132 18.49 1.72 4.32
N TRP A 133 17.71 1.59 3.24
CA TRP A 133 16.99 0.34 2.93
C TRP A 133 17.95 -0.81 2.63
N MET A 134 18.92 -0.61 1.73
CA MET A 134 19.92 -1.64 1.38
C MET A 134 20.63 -2.23 2.60
N GLY A 135 20.94 -1.42 3.62
CA GLY A 135 21.60 -1.86 4.85
C GLY A 135 20.65 -2.45 5.89
N SER A 136 19.33 -2.34 5.72
CA SER A 136 18.34 -2.84 6.66
C SER A 136 17.95 -4.29 6.41
N PHE A 137 18.08 -4.78 5.18
CA PHE A 137 17.74 -6.15 4.82
C PHE A 137 18.96 -7.07 4.94
N SER A 138 18.86 -8.12 5.75
CA SER A 138 19.90 -9.16 5.82
C SER A 138 19.91 -10.04 4.58
N VAL A 139 18.75 -10.15 3.91
CA VAL A 139 18.59 -10.92 2.68
C VAL A 139 17.74 -10.11 1.72
N ILE A 140 18.19 -9.99 0.48
CA ILE A 140 17.37 -9.55 -0.66
C ILE A 140 17.36 -10.72 -1.62
N ILE A 141 16.19 -11.11 -2.13
CA ILE A 141 16.05 -12.19 -3.11
C ILE A 141 15.11 -11.79 -4.24
N GLY A 142 15.57 -11.96 -5.47
CA GLY A 142 14.78 -11.77 -6.68
C GLY A 142 14.15 -13.06 -7.22
N GLY A 143 13.17 -12.90 -8.09
CA GLY A 143 12.51 -14.02 -8.78
C GLY A 143 13.44 -14.80 -9.72
N ASP A 144 14.53 -14.17 -10.15
CA ASP A 144 15.62 -14.77 -10.94
C ASP A 144 16.56 -15.67 -10.13
N GLU A 145 16.45 -15.64 -8.80
CA GLU A 145 17.24 -16.48 -7.89
C GLU A 145 16.50 -17.76 -7.45
N VAL A 146 15.31 -18.03 -7.99
CA VAL A 146 14.50 -19.23 -7.75
C VAL A 146 14.02 -19.85 -9.06
N ARG A 147 13.64 -21.14 -9.01
CA ARG A 147 13.16 -21.84 -10.21
C ARG A 147 11.74 -21.43 -10.56
N THR A 148 10.90 -21.16 -9.56
CA THR A 148 9.52 -20.71 -9.76
C THR A 148 9.18 -19.62 -8.75
N GLY A 149 8.78 -18.45 -9.25
CA GLY A 149 8.32 -17.33 -8.42
C GLY A 149 6.95 -17.56 -7.78
N LYS A 150 6.45 -16.56 -7.03
CA LYS A 150 5.12 -16.57 -6.41
C LYS A 150 4.06 -16.87 -7.50
N PRO A 151 3.10 -17.80 -7.28
CA PRO A 151 2.64 -18.35 -6.00
C PRO A 151 3.42 -19.57 -5.46
N SER A 152 4.53 -19.96 -6.08
CA SER A 152 5.41 -20.96 -5.50
C SER A 152 6.01 -20.46 -4.17
N PRO A 153 6.15 -21.33 -3.15
CA PRO A 153 6.76 -20.95 -1.87
C PRO A 153 8.29 -20.79 -1.95
N GLU A 154 8.92 -21.17 -3.07
CA GLU A 154 10.39 -21.25 -3.21
C GLU A 154 11.10 -19.96 -2.78
N ILE A 155 10.60 -18.79 -3.17
CA ILE A 155 11.23 -17.50 -2.83
C ILE A 155 11.23 -17.21 -1.33
N PHE A 156 10.14 -17.53 -0.64
CA PHE A 156 10.05 -17.32 0.80
C PHE A 156 10.84 -18.37 1.57
N LEU A 157 10.82 -19.64 1.13
CA LEU A 157 11.62 -20.70 1.72
C LEU A 157 13.13 -20.40 1.61
N GLU A 158 13.58 -19.92 0.45
CA GLU A 158 14.98 -19.52 0.26
C GLU A 158 15.33 -18.28 1.08
N ALA A 159 14.43 -17.28 1.20
CA ALA A 159 14.63 -16.14 2.10
C ALA A 159 14.81 -16.57 3.57
N ALA A 160 13.92 -17.45 4.08
CA ALA A 160 14.03 -17.97 5.45
C ALA A 160 15.31 -18.77 5.68
N LYS A 161 15.71 -19.59 4.70
CA LYS A 161 16.97 -20.34 4.73
C LYS A 161 18.19 -19.40 4.78
N ARG A 162 18.24 -18.36 3.96
CA ARG A 162 19.33 -17.36 3.96
C ARG A 162 19.36 -16.52 5.25
N LEU A 163 18.20 -16.29 5.86
CA LEU A 163 18.07 -15.68 7.20
C LEU A 163 18.44 -16.64 8.33
N ASN A 164 18.64 -17.94 8.05
CA ASN A 164 18.86 -18.99 9.03
C ASN A 164 17.73 -19.09 10.09
N VAL A 165 16.47 -18.99 9.63
CA VAL A 165 15.26 -19.10 10.48
C VAL A 165 14.32 -20.18 9.94
N LYS A 166 13.49 -20.74 10.81
CA LYS A 166 12.45 -21.69 10.40
C LYS A 166 11.31 -20.94 9.69
N PRO A 167 10.74 -21.47 8.60
CA PRO A 167 9.60 -20.83 7.93
C PRO A 167 8.43 -20.54 8.87
N SER A 168 8.14 -21.45 9.81
CA SER A 168 7.08 -21.28 10.82
C SER A 168 7.27 -20.09 11.78
N SER A 169 8.47 -19.51 11.80
CA SER A 169 8.88 -18.38 12.62
C SER A 169 9.00 -17.08 11.80
N CYS A 170 8.57 -17.09 10.54
CA CYS A 170 8.56 -15.92 9.66
C CYS A 170 7.15 -15.32 9.58
N LEU A 171 7.12 -13.99 9.51
CA LEU A 171 5.95 -13.21 9.10
C LEU A 171 6.20 -12.63 7.71
N VAL A 172 5.37 -13.00 6.74
CA VAL A 172 5.35 -12.42 5.40
C VAL A 172 4.39 -11.22 5.41
N ILE A 173 4.80 -10.11 4.79
CA ILE A 173 3.90 -8.98 4.51
C ILE A 173 3.82 -8.80 2.99
N GLU A 174 2.60 -8.82 2.45
CA GLU A 174 2.33 -8.95 1.01
C GLU A 174 1.04 -8.23 0.61
N ASP A 175 0.91 -7.75 -0.62
CA ASP A 175 -0.28 -7.04 -1.12
C ASP A 175 -1.11 -7.86 -2.13
N SER A 176 -0.57 -8.95 -2.66
CA SER A 176 -1.07 -9.72 -3.80
C SER A 176 -1.50 -11.14 -3.42
N LEU A 177 -2.49 -11.68 -4.15
CA LEU A 177 -2.93 -13.06 -3.94
C LEU A 177 -1.81 -14.09 -4.21
N PRO A 178 -1.02 -13.98 -5.29
CA PRO A 178 0.08 -14.91 -5.51
C PRO A 178 1.07 -14.94 -4.35
N GLY A 179 1.40 -13.78 -3.79
CA GLY A 179 2.32 -13.72 -2.66
C GLY A 179 1.73 -14.23 -1.35
N VAL A 180 0.45 -13.95 -1.07
CA VAL A 180 -0.23 -14.58 0.08
C VAL A 180 -0.20 -16.10 -0.04
N THR A 181 -0.61 -16.64 -1.19
CA THR A 181 -0.59 -18.10 -1.42
C THR A 181 0.82 -18.68 -1.29
N ALA A 182 1.86 -18.01 -1.80
CA ALA A 182 3.24 -18.44 -1.63
C ALA A 182 3.69 -18.44 -0.16
N GLY A 183 3.35 -17.40 0.61
CA GLY A 183 3.71 -17.31 2.03
C GLY A 183 3.04 -18.41 2.86
N LYS A 184 1.76 -18.69 2.61
CA LYS A 184 1.03 -19.77 3.26
C LYS A 184 1.55 -21.15 2.85
N ALA A 185 1.83 -21.36 1.56
CA ALA A 185 2.43 -22.60 1.06
C ALA A 185 3.83 -22.87 1.65
N ALA A 186 4.57 -21.80 2.03
CA ALA A 186 5.84 -21.92 2.73
C ALA A 186 5.70 -22.23 4.23
N GLY A 187 4.48 -22.32 4.76
CA GLY A 187 4.21 -22.57 6.19
C GLY A 187 4.47 -21.35 7.08
N MET A 188 4.40 -20.13 6.52
CA MET A 188 4.62 -18.88 7.22
C MET A 188 3.30 -18.22 7.65
N GLU A 189 3.40 -17.26 8.57
CA GLU A 189 2.30 -16.31 8.79
C GLU A 189 2.30 -15.25 7.71
N VAL A 190 1.14 -14.73 7.37
CA VAL A 190 0.97 -13.73 6.31
C VAL A 190 0.04 -12.61 6.77
N VAL A 191 0.55 -11.38 6.72
CA VAL A 191 -0.25 -10.15 6.79
C VAL A 191 -0.43 -9.62 5.37
N ALA A 192 -1.67 -9.58 4.90
CA ALA A 192 -2.00 -8.99 3.61
C ALA A 192 -2.24 -7.48 3.75
N VAL A 193 -1.72 -6.67 2.81
CA VAL A 193 -1.89 -5.22 2.72
C VAL A 193 -2.39 -4.82 1.32
N PRO A 194 -3.61 -5.22 0.92
CA PRO A 194 -4.07 -5.03 -0.45
C PRO A 194 -4.18 -3.56 -0.84
N SER A 195 -3.75 -3.20 -2.06
CA SER A 195 -3.89 -1.84 -2.60
C SER A 195 -5.36 -1.36 -2.70
N ILE A 196 -6.29 -2.30 -2.87
CA ILE A 196 -7.74 -2.05 -2.88
C ILE A 196 -8.40 -2.96 -1.84
N PRO A 197 -9.32 -2.45 -0.99
CA PRO A 197 -10.00 -3.28 0.01
C PRO A 197 -10.87 -4.34 -0.66
N LYS A 198 -10.31 -5.54 -0.80
CA LYS A 198 -10.99 -6.75 -1.27
C LYS A 198 -10.74 -7.87 -0.28
N SER A 199 -11.01 -7.62 1.00
CA SER A 199 -10.72 -8.56 2.10
C SER A 199 -11.28 -9.97 1.86
N HIS A 200 -12.40 -10.09 1.15
CA HIS A 200 -13.01 -11.37 0.77
C HIS A 200 -12.15 -12.23 -0.19
N LEU A 201 -11.13 -11.66 -0.84
CA LEU A 201 -10.21 -12.43 -1.69
C LEU A 201 -9.02 -12.98 -0.90
N TYR A 202 -8.61 -12.32 0.19
CA TYR A 202 -7.41 -12.66 0.97
C TYR A 202 -7.75 -13.58 2.14
N THR A 203 -8.58 -14.59 1.91
CA THR A 203 -9.09 -15.49 2.96
C THR A 203 -8.03 -16.39 3.58
N GLU A 204 -6.90 -16.60 2.89
CA GLU A 204 -5.79 -17.40 3.39
C GLU A 204 -4.82 -16.63 4.30
N ALA A 205 -4.88 -15.29 4.31
CA ALA A 205 -4.02 -14.45 5.13
C ALA A 205 -4.44 -14.50 6.61
N ASP A 206 -3.47 -14.47 7.52
CA ASP A 206 -3.71 -14.50 8.96
C ASP A 206 -4.16 -13.13 9.52
N GLU A 207 -3.91 -12.07 8.74
CA GLU A 207 -4.48 -10.74 8.95
C GLU A 207 -4.55 -9.98 7.62
N VAL A 208 -5.58 -9.15 7.46
CA VAL A 208 -5.69 -8.21 6.33
C VAL A 208 -5.79 -6.81 6.91
N ILE A 209 -4.84 -5.94 6.54
CA ILE A 209 -4.79 -4.54 6.96
C ILE A 209 -4.88 -3.62 5.74
N ASN A 210 -5.26 -2.35 5.93
CA ASN A 210 -5.43 -1.40 4.81
C ASN A 210 -4.15 -0.62 4.49
N SER A 211 -3.22 -0.57 5.44
CA SER A 211 -1.94 0.13 5.32
C SER A 211 -0.94 -0.48 6.29
N LEU A 212 0.37 -0.38 5.99
CA LEU A 212 1.41 -0.74 6.95
C LEU A 212 1.36 0.12 8.23
N LEU A 213 0.67 1.26 8.20
CA LEU A 213 0.39 2.06 9.41
C LEU A 213 -0.52 1.33 10.41
N ASP A 214 -1.34 0.38 9.95
CA ASP A 214 -2.28 -0.37 10.77
C ASP A 214 -1.61 -1.58 11.46
N LEU A 215 -0.39 -1.95 11.06
CA LEU A 215 0.32 -3.11 11.59
C LEU A 215 0.58 -2.95 13.09
N GLN A 216 0.31 -4.01 13.85
CA GLN A 216 0.60 -4.13 15.28
C GLN A 216 1.61 -5.26 15.48
N PRO A 217 2.93 -4.97 15.50
CA PRO A 217 3.98 -5.98 15.55
C PRO A 217 3.87 -6.89 16.80
N GLU A 218 3.37 -6.35 17.90
CA GLU A 218 3.18 -7.06 19.16
C GLU A 218 2.17 -8.21 19.08
N LEU A 219 1.23 -8.18 18.13
CA LEU A 219 0.33 -9.32 17.88
C LEU A 219 1.09 -10.54 17.34
N TRP A 220 2.28 -10.33 16.80
CA TRP A 220 3.16 -11.33 16.21
C TRP A 220 4.38 -11.63 17.09
N GLY A 221 4.43 -11.09 18.32
CA GLY A 221 5.57 -11.26 19.23
C GLY A 221 6.80 -10.42 18.87
N LEU A 222 6.64 -9.46 17.96
CA LEU A 222 7.68 -8.47 17.62
C LEU A 222 7.58 -7.26 18.57
N PRO A 223 8.66 -6.47 18.73
CA PRO A 223 8.63 -5.27 19.56
C PRO A 223 7.53 -4.28 19.11
N PRO A 224 6.68 -3.77 20.03
CA PRO A 224 5.62 -2.82 19.68
C PRO A 224 6.22 -1.52 19.15
N PHE A 225 5.46 -0.80 18.33
CA PHE A 225 5.83 0.56 17.97
C PHE A 225 5.73 1.51 19.18
N GLU A 226 6.71 2.39 19.34
CA GLU A 226 6.81 3.32 20.48
C GLU A 226 6.42 4.78 20.13
N ASP A 227 6.02 5.03 18.89
CA ASP A 227 5.77 6.37 18.35
C ASP A 227 4.30 6.82 18.44
N TRP A 228 3.44 6.04 19.09
CA TRP A 228 2.05 6.41 19.34
C TRP A 228 1.97 7.47 20.43
N MET A 229 1.24 8.57 20.17
CA MET A 229 0.95 9.60 21.15
C MET A 229 -0.54 9.59 21.49
N GLU A 230 -0.86 9.33 22.77
CA GLU A 230 -2.24 9.33 23.29
C GLU A 230 -3.24 8.47 22.48
N GLY A 231 -2.77 7.37 21.89
CA GLY A 231 -3.60 6.47 21.08
C GLY A 231 -3.79 6.92 19.63
N ALA A 232 -2.97 7.86 19.14
CA ALA A 232 -2.91 8.28 17.75
C ALA A 232 -1.50 8.18 17.19
N LEU A 233 -1.39 7.81 15.92
CA LEU A 233 -0.13 7.84 15.21
C LEU A 233 0.15 9.28 14.72
N PRO A 234 1.28 9.90 15.06
CA PRO A 234 1.67 11.16 14.48
C PRO A 234 2.01 10.95 13.00
N ILE A 235 1.18 11.51 12.14
CA ILE A 235 1.41 11.55 10.69
C ILE A 235 1.81 12.96 10.29
N GLU A 236 2.45 13.11 9.13
CA GLU A 236 2.69 14.43 8.56
C GLU A 236 1.36 15.18 8.37
N PRO A 237 1.26 16.44 8.83
CA PRO A 237 0.03 17.21 8.69
C PRO A 237 -0.39 17.34 7.22
N TRP A 238 -1.54 16.76 6.91
CA TRP A 238 -2.11 16.86 5.58
C TRP A 238 -2.99 18.09 5.46
N HIS A 239 -2.88 18.80 4.34
CA HIS A 239 -3.61 20.03 4.09
C HIS A 239 -4.53 19.82 2.89
N ILE A 240 -5.84 19.91 3.11
CA ILE A 240 -6.84 19.84 2.05
C ILE A 240 -7.92 20.89 2.28
N GLY A 241 -8.38 21.49 1.17
CA GLY A 241 -9.39 22.53 1.22
C GLY A 241 -10.18 22.71 -0.05
N GLY A 242 -11.35 23.32 0.07
CA GLY A 242 -12.27 23.45 -1.05
C GLY A 242 -13.71 23.70 -0.59
N PRO A 243 -14.62 23.96 -1.53
CA PRO A 243 -15.99 24.29 -1.21
C PRO A 243 -16.67 23.11 -0.52
N VAL A 244 -17.40 23.40 0.55
CA VAL A 244 -18.30 22.45 1.19
C VAL A 244 -19.46 22.19 0.25
N VAL A 245 -19.57 20.93 -0.15
CA VAL A 245 -20.63 20.45 -1.02
C VAL A 245 -21.73 19.82 -0.20
N LYS A 246 -22.93 19.79 -0.76
CA LYS A 246 -24.05 19.06 -0.16
C LYS A 246 -23.71 17.58 -0.15
N GLY A 247 -23.54 17.02 1.04
CA GLY A 247 -23.39 15.59 1.20
C GLY A 247 -24.69 14.84 0.98
N PHE A 248 -24.65 13.53 1.19
CA PHE A 248 -25.81 12.65 1.06
C PHE A 248 -26.85 12.83 2.20
N GLY A 249 -26.58 13.69 3.20
CA GLY A 249 -27.48 13.98 4.32
C GLY A 249 -27.66 12.82 5.31
N ARG A 250 -26.74 11.85 5.31
CA ARG A 250 -26.84 10.58 6.04
C ARG A 250 -26.14 10.64 7.40
N GLY A 251 -24.91 11.17 7.43
CA GLY A 251 -24.12 11.30 8.66
C GLY A 251 -24.79 12.19 9.70
N SER A 252 -25.29 13.36 9.30
CA SER A 252 -25.91 14.29 10.25
C SER A 252 -27.21 13.80 10.87
N LYS A 253 -28.02 13.03 10.12
CA LYS A 253 -29.26 12.45 10.62
C LYS A 253 -29.03 11.29 11.59
N VAL A 254 -28.01 10.47 11.34
CA VAL A 254 -27.69 9.29 12.16
C VAL A 254 -26.88 9.66 13.40
N LEU A 255 -25.91 10.57 13.25
CA LEU A 255 -24.99 10.96 14.33
C LEU A 255 -25.51 12.14 15.17
N GLY A 256 -26.56 12.83 14.72
CA GLY A 256 -27.10 14.01 15.40
C GLY A 256 -26.18 15.25 15.38
N ILE A 257 -25.06 15.19 14.64
CA ILE A 257 -24.06 16.26 14.54
C ILE A 257 -23.96 16.80 13.11
N PRO A 258 -23.79 18.12 12.90
CA PRO A 258 -23.56 18.68 11.57
C PRO A 258 -22.32 18.09 10.88
N THR A 259 -22.44 17.83 9.58
CA THR A 259 -21.38 17.22 8.77
C THR A 259 -21.11 18.08 7.54
N ALA A 260 -19.85 18.32 7.22
CA ALA A 260 -19.42 19.04 6.02
C ALA A 260 -18.76 18.04 5.06
N ASN A 261 -19.15 18.08 3.78
CA ASN A 261 -18.53 17.21 2.77
C ASN A 261 -17.63 18.08 1.91
N LEU A 262 -16.42 17.58 1.63
CA LEU A 262 -15.52 18.22 0.69
C LEU A 262 -15.71 17.62 -0.70
N SER A 263 -15.67 18.46 -1.73
CA SER A 263 -15.58 17.96 -3.11
C SER A 263 -14.29 17.17 -3.31
N THR A 264 -14.37 15.97 -3.89
CA THR A 264 -13.19 15.19 -4.32
C THR A 264 -12.60 15.72 -5.62
N LYS A 265 -13.30 16.62 -6.34
CA LYS A 265 -12.85 17.19 -7.61
C LYS A 265 -11.54 17.94 -7.43
N GLY A 266 -10.51 17.52 -8.15
CA GLY A 266 -9.14 18.06 -8.06
C GLY A 266 -8.24 17.34 -7.06
N TYR A 267 -8.81 16.45 -6.23
CA TYR A 267 -8.07 15.66 -5.24
C TYR A 267 -8.11 14.15 -5.50
N SER A 268 -8.83 13.65 -6.50
CA SER A 268 -8.98 12.21 -6.74
C SER A 268 -7.65 11.45 -6.80
N ALA A 269 -6.63 11.99 -7.49
CA ALA A 269 -5.30 11.37 -7.57
C ALA A 269 -4.54 11.41 -6.23
N LEU A 270 -4.68 12.49 -5.46
CA LEU A 270 -4.09 12.60 -4.13
C LEU A 270 -4.78 11.66 -3.13
N LEU A 271 -6.10 11.54 -3.23
CA LEU A 271 -6.92 10.70 -2.38
C LEU A 271 -6.73 9.21 -2.65
N SER A 272 -6.57 8.80 -3.92
CA SER A 272 -6.31 7.41 -4.26
C SER A 272 -5.06 6.89 -3.55
N GLU A 273 -4.04 7.73 -3.41
CA GLU A 273 -2.77 7.38 -2.75
C GLU A 273 -2.80 7.54 -1.22
N HIS A 274 -3.68 8.39 -0.68
CA HIS A 274 -3.73 8.64 0.76
C HIS A 274 -4.26 7.40 1.54
N PRO A 275 -3.70 7.04 2.71
CA PRO A 275 -4.22 5.92 3.50
C PRO A 275 -5.71 6.08 3.81
N SER A 276 -6.42 4.97 3.96
CA SER A 276 -7.77 5.01 4.51
C SER A 276 -7.68 5.05 6.02
N GLY A 277 -8.52 5.85 6.67
CA GLY A 277 -8.46 6.00 8.12
C GLY A 277 -9.40 7.07 8.66
N VAL A 278 -9.34 7.22 9.98
CA VAL A 278 -9.96 8.33 10.71
C VAL A 278 -8.84 9.25 11.19
N TYR A 279 -8.94 10.50 10.80
CA TYR A 279 -7.98 11.57 11.04
C TYR A 279 -8.63 12.60 11.95
N PHE A 280 -7.84 13.32 12.72
CA PHE A 280 -8.31 14.48 13.47
C PHE A 280 -7.34 15.64 13.30
N GLY A 281 -7.86 16.85 13.50
CA GLY A 281 -7.08 18.07 13.37
C GLY A 281 -8.00 19.28 13.45
N TRP A 282 -7.65 20.32 12.69
CA TRP A 282 -8.35 21.60 12.70
C TRP A 282 -9.02 21.88 11.36
N ALA A 283 -10.21 22.44 11.35
CA ALA A 283 -10.89 22.92 10.16
C ALA A 283 -11.08 24.43 10.27
N GLY A 284 -10.42 25.18 9.40
CA GLY A 284 -10.70 26.60 9.20
C GLY A 284 -11.94 26.80 8.35
N LEU A 285 -12.73 27.83 8.66
CA LEU A 285 -13.87 28.28 7.87
C LEU A 285 -13.71 29.77 7.63
N SER A 286 -13.69 30.17 6.35
CA SER A 286 -13.38 31.55 5.94
C SER A 286 -14.22 32.62 6.64
N SER A 287 -15.46 32.29 7.03
CA SER A 287 -16.39 33.18 7.72
C SER A 287 -16.57 32.91 9.21
N GLN A 288 -16.02 31.82 9.76
CA GLN A 288 -16.40 31.34 11.10
C GLN A 288 -15.24 30.86 11.99
N GLY A 289 -13.98 30.93 11.54
CA GLY A 289 -12.81 30.62 12.37
C GLY A 289 -12.38 29.15 12.32
N LEU A 290 -11.57 28.71 13.31
CA LEU A 290 -10.97 27.37 13.40
C LEU A 290 -11.74 26.47 14.35
N TYR A 291 -11.94 25.21 13.94
CA TYR A 291 -12.70 24.21 14.69
C TYR A 291 -11.93 22.91 14.81
N LYS A 292 -12.12 22.17 15.90
CA LYS A 292 -11.67 20.77 15.96
C LYS A 292 -12.52 19.93 15.01
N MET A 293 -11.88 19.02 14.29
CA MET A 293 -12.50 18.24 13.24
C MET A 293 -11.97 16.80 13.25
N VAL A 294 -12.86 15.87 12.91
CA VAL A 294 -12.55 14.48 12.62
C VAL A 294 -12.89 14.25 11.15
N MET A 295 -12.00 13.60 10.40
CA MET A 295 -12.19 13.31 8.98
C MET A 295 -12.03 11.83 8.73
N SER A 296 -12.97 11.24 8.02
CA SER A 296 -12.82 9.91 7.46
C SER A 296 -12.37 10.04 6.01
N ILE A 297 -11.31 9.31 5.66
CA ILE A 297 -10.88 9.09 4.27
C ILE A 297 -10.94 7.59 4.04
N GLY A 298 -11.58 7.15 2.97
CA GLY A 298 -11.54 5.74 2.62
C GLY A 298 -12.58 5.31 1.60
N TRP A 299 -12.63 3.99 1.42
CA TRP A 299 -13.59 3.33 0.55
C TRP A 299 -14.89 3.08 1.30
N ASN A 300 -16.03 3.28 0.63
CA ASN A 300 -17.33 2.92 1.19
C ASN A 300 -17.87 1.65 0.50
N PRO A 301 -17.60 0.45 1.08
CA PRO A 301 -18.01 -0.81 0.47
C PRO A 301 -19.53 -1.02 0.47
N TYR A 302 -20.27 -0.35 1.36
CA TYR A 302 -21.73 -0.45 1.42
C TYR A 302 -22.42 0.18 0.19
N PHE A 303 -21.76 1.10 -0.52
CA PHE A 303 -22.30 1.77 -1.70
C PHE A 303 -21.54 1.47 -2.99
N ASN A 304 -20.63 0.49 -2.98
CA ASN A 304 -19.84 0.06 -4.14
C ASN A 304 -19.08 1.21 -4.82
N ASN A 305 -18.51 2.12 -4.02
CA ASN A 305 -17.79 3.28 -4.55
C ASN A 305 -16.63 2.85 -5.46
N THR A 306 -16.49 3.53 -6.60
CA THR A 306 -15.34 3.38 -7.52
C THR A 306 -14.17 4.30 -7.19
N GLU A 307 -14.35 5.25 -6.26
CA GLU A 307 -13.32 6.20 -5.78
C GLU A 307 -13.34 6.34 -4.25
N LYS A 308 -12.19 6.65 -3.64
CA LYS A 308 -12.10 7.02 -2.22
C LYS A 308 -12.87 8.31 -1.95
N THR A 309 -13.63 8.34 -0.86
CA THR A 309 -14.41 9.50 -0.44
C THR A 309 -13.83 10.13 0.81
N ILE A 310 -13.96 11.47 0.91
CA ILE A 310 -13.70 12.23 2.13
C ILE A 310 -15.02 12.57 2.78
N VAL A 311 -15.15 12.28 4.07
CA VAL A 311 -16.26 12.75 4.90
C VAL A 311 -15.69 13.45 6.12
N SER A 312 -15.94 14.75 6.25
CA SER A 312 -15.52 15.53 7.41
C SER A 312 -16.68 15.67 8.41
N LEU A 313 -16.38 15.35 9.67
CA LEU A 313 -17.22 15.58 10.82
C LEU A 313 -16.61 16.74 11.61
N THR A 314 -17.21 17.91 11.50
CA THR A 314 -16.86 19.03 12.40
C THR A 314 -17.52 18.75 13.75
N LEU A 315 -16.72 18.74 14.83
CA LEU A 315 -17.23 18.53 16.20
C LEU A 315 -18.05 19.73 16.71
N ALA A 316 -18.04 20.85 15.98
CA ALA A 316 -18.84 22.02 16.27
C ALA A 316 -20.04 22.11 15.32
N GLN A 317 -21.18 22.44 15.93
CA GLN A 317 -22.45 22.65 15.25
C GLN A 317 -22.32 23.74 14.18
N VAL A 318 -23.07 23.53 13.08
CA VAL A 318 -23.28 24.43 11.94
C VAL A 318 -22.21 24.28 10.87
N MET A 319 -22.63 24.03 9.62
CA MET A 319 -22.15 24.79 8.46
C MET A 319 -22.81 24.38 7.14
N THR A 320 -23.48 25.37 6.55
CA THR A 320 -23.73 25.51 5.11
C THR A 320 -22.77 26.59 4.61
N ASN A 321 -22.02 26.30 3.53
CA ASN A 321 -20.99 27.13 2.87
C ASN A 321 -19.68 27.31 3.67
N ALA A 322 -18.66 26.57 3.27
CA ALA A 322 -17.40 26.47 4.01
C ALA A 322 -16.24 26.14 3.06
N CYS A 323 -15.04 26.68 3.31
CA CYS A 323 -13.78 26.20 2.75
C CYS A 323 -12.96 25.68 3.91
N LEU A 324 -12.63 24.38 3.93
CA LEU A 324 -11.81 23.78 4.98
C LEU A 324 -10.32 24.06 4.74
N ASN A 325 -9.57 24.41 5.78
CA ASN A 325 -8.10 24.39 5.80
C ASN A 325 -7.68 23.61 7.04
N LEU A 326 -6.83 22.58 6.89
CA LEU A 326 -6.20 21.87 7.99
C LEU A 326 -4.94 22.62 8.44
N PHE A 327 -4.74 22.75 9.74
CA PHE A 327 -3.52 23.33 10.35
C PHE A 327 -3.07 22.41 11.50
N PRO A 328 -1.79 22.46 11.92
CA PRO A 328 -1.29 21.76 13.10
C PRO A 328 -1.99 22.19 14.40
#